data_AF-A0A378AA67-F1
#
_entry.id   AF-A0A378AA67-F1
#
_cell.length_a   1.000
_cell.length_b   1.000
_cell.length_c   1.000
_cell.angle_alpha   90.00
_cell.angle_beta   90.00
_cell.angle_gamma   90.00
#
_symmetry.space_group_name_H-M   'P 1'
#
loop_
_entity.id
_entity.type
_entity.pdbx_description
1 polymer ?
#
loop_
_entity_poly.entity_id
_entity_poly.type
_entity_poly.pdbx_seq_one_letter_code
_entity_poly.pdbx_strand_id
1 'polypeptide(L)' 'MSSYDNHQALAGLTLGKSTDYRDTYDASLLQGVPRSLNRDPLGLHADNLPFHGADIWTLYELPG' A
#
# COMPACT_ATOMS: atom_id res chain seq x y z
N MET A 1 2.49 -12.66 -17.10
CA MET A 1 1.87 -12.91 -15.79
C MET A 1 2.50 -11.93 -14.82
N SER A 2 1.69 -11.15 -14.12
CA SER A 2 2.21 -10.09 -13.27
C SER A 2 2.87 -10.70 -12.05
N SER A 3 3.99 -10.17 -11.56
CA SER A 3 4.68 -10.71 -10.36
C SER A 3 3.84 -10.64 -9.08
N TYR A 4 2.62 -10.10 -9.16
CA TYR A 4 1.71 -9.85 -8.05
C TYR A 4 0.59 -10.87 -7.91
N ASP A 5 0.34 -11.73 -8.90
CA ASP A 5 -0.90 -12.52 -9.00
C ASP A 5 -1.13 -13.51 -7.83
N ASN A 6 -0.16 -13.70 -6.92
CA ASN A 6 -0.28 -14.58 -5.74
C ASN A 6 0.53 -14.14 -4.51
N HIS A 7 0.90 -12.86 -4.39
CA HIS A 7 1.71 -12.44 -3.23
C HIS A 7 0.87 -12.43 -1.95
N GLN A 8 1.26 -13.19 -0.93
CA GLN A 8 0.49 -13.36 0.32
C GLN A 8 0.15 -12.03 1.00
N ALA A 9 1.04 -11.04 0.89
CA ALA A 9 0.84 -9.67 1.38
C ALA A 9 -0.37 -8.95 0.74
N LEU A 10 -0.83 -9.39 -0.43
CA LEU A 10 -1.97 -8.80 -1.15
C LEU A 10 -3.28 -9.56 -0.92
N ALA A 11 -3.23 -10.79 -0.40
CA ALA A 11 -4.40 -11.66 -0.28
C ALA A 11 -5.53 -11.04 0.57
N GLY A 12 -5.16 -10.31 1.62
CA GLY A 12 -6.09 -9.63 2.53
C GLY A 12 -6.49 -8.21 2.13
N LEU A 13 -5.94 -7.67 1.04
CA LEU A 13 -6.24 -6.29 0.63
C LEU A 13 -7.56 -6.22 -0.16
N THR A 14 -8.25 -5.08 -0.03
CA THR A 14 -9.48 -4.77 -0.77
C THR A 14 -9.21 -3.99 -2.04
N LEU A 15 -7.94 -3.67 -2.34
CA LEU A 15 -7.55 -3.00 -3.59
C LEU A 15 -8.06 -3.79 -4.82
N GLY A 16 -8.79 -3.10 -5.70
CA GLY A 16 -9.39 -3.70 -6.89
C GLY A 16 -10.63 -4.58 -6.62
N LYS A 17 -11.14 -4.62 -5.38
CA LYS A 17 -12.36 -5.35 -4.99
C LYS A 17 -13.48 -4.37 -4.64
N SER A 18 -14.72 -4.86 -4.60
CA SER A 18 -15.86 -4.09 -4.11
C SER A 18 -15.74 -3.89 -2.60
N THR A 19 -16.09 -2.70 -2.12
CA THR A 19 -16.08 -2.31 -0.71
C THR A 19 -17.33 -1.50 -0.39
N ASP A 20 -17.85 -1.67 0.81
CA ASP A 20 -18.97 -0.86 1.29
C ASP A 20 -18.51 0.58 1.56
N TYR A 21 -19.41 1.54 1.34
CA TYR A 21 -19.19 2.92 1.71
C TYR A 21 -19.41 3.12 3.21
N ARG A 22 -18.57 3.95 3.85
CA ARG A 22 -18.70 4.34 5.25
C ARG A 22 -18.85 5.85 5.36
N ASP A 23 -19.85 6.28 6.12
CA ASP A 23 -20.19 7.68 6.37
C ASP A 23 -19.73 8.17 7.76
N THR A 24 -19.19 7.28 8.58
CA THR A 24 -18.53 7.58 9.85
C THR A 24 -17.03 7.33 9.75
N TYR A 25 -16.24 8.11 10.48
CA TYR A 25 -14.79 7.91 10.58
C TYR A 25 -14.45 6.49 11.05
N ASP A 26 -13.58 5.82 10.30
CA ASP A 26 -13.08 4.48 10.64
C ASP A 26 -11.63 4.31 10.14
N ALA A 27 -10.69 4.39 11.07
CA ALA A 27 -9.26 4.23 10.76
C ALA A 27 -8.89 2.81 10.32
N SER A 28 -9.74 1.81 10.64
CA SER A 28 -9.47 0.40 10.30
C SER A 28 -9.54 0.12 8.81
N LEU A 29 -10.09 1.05 8.02
CA LEU A 29 -10.16 0.96 6.56
C LEU A 29 -8.79 1.14 5.88
N LEU A 30 -7.79 1.70 6.58
CA LEU A 30 -6.45 1.88 6.04
C LEU A 30 -5.72 0.53 5.94
N GLN A 31 -5.21 0.21 4.75
CA GLN A 31 -4.48 -1.04 4.51
C GLN A 31 -3.05 -0.75 4.08
N GLY A 32 -2.09 -1.25 4.86
CA GLY A 32 -0.67 -1.13 4.56
C GLY A 32 -0.21 -2.11 3.50
N VAL A 33 0.61 -1.64 2.55
CA VAL A 33 1.33 -2.48 1.59
C VAL A 33 2.82 -2.43 1.91
N PRO A 34 3.48 -3.56 2.18
CA PRO A 34 4.89 -3.57 2.52
C PRO A 34 5.75 -3.19 1.30
N ARG A 35 6.66 -2.22 1.46
CA ARG A 35 7.56 -1.81 0.37
C ARG A 35 8.51 -2.93 -0.08
N SER A 36 8.80 -3.89 0.80
CA SER A 36 9.62 -5.07 0.48
C SER A 36 9.08 -5.85 -0.71
N LEU A 37 7.75 -5.86 -0.90
CA LEU A 37 7.08 -6.47 -2.04
C LEU A 37 7.73 -6.10 -3.38
N ASN A 38 8.11 -4.83 -3.55
CA ASN A 38 8.72 -4.32 -4.78
C ASN A 38 10.22 -4.12 -4.66
N ARG A 39 10.78 -4.16 -3.44
CA ARG A 39 12.20 -3.92 -3.18
C ARG A 39 13.02 -5.22 -3.20
N ASP A 40 12.50 -6.28 -2.62
CA ASP A 40 13.21 -7.56 -2.52
C ASP A 40 13.56 -8.14 -3.91
N PRO A 41 12.66 -8.12 -4.93
CA PRO A 41 13.01 -8.58 -6.28
C PRO A 41 14.10 -7.74 -6.97
N LEU A 42 14.30 -6.50 -6.51
CA LEU A 42 15.34 -5.59 -6.99
C LEU A 42 16.65 -5.73 -6.19
N GLY A 43 16.70 -6.64 -5.20
CA GLY A 43 17.85 -6.79 -4.28
C GLY A 43 18.01 -5.61 -3.31
N LEU A 44 16.93 -4.88 -3.02
CA LEU A 44 16.94 -3.72 -2.13
C LEU A 44 16.40 -4.12 -0.75
N HIS A 45 17.20 -3.93 0.28
CA HIS A 45 16.84 -4.29 1.66
C HIS A 45 16.73 -3.06 2.56
N ALA A 46 15.82 -3.10 3.53
CA ALA A 46 15.42 -1.94 4.32
C ALA A 46 16.52 -1.39 5.23
N ASP A 47 17.47 -2.23 5.60
CA ASP A 47 18.64 -1.93 6.43
C ASP A 47 19.74 -1.16 5.68
N ASN A 48 19.78 -1.24 4.35
CA ASN A 48 20.81 -0.60 3.53
C ASN A 48 20.27 -0.09 2.18
N LEU A 49 19.29 0.81 2.23
CA LEU A 49 18.74 1.42 1.02
C LEU A 49 19.73 2.41 0.39
N PRO A 50 19.92 2.41 -0.95
CA PRO A 50 20.83 3.32 -1.64
C PRO A 50 20.24 4.73 -1.85
N PHE A 51 19.12 5.04 -1.19
CA PHE A 51 18.39 6.29 -1.35
C PHE A 51 17.62 6.67 -0.09
N HIS A 52 17.29 7.96 0.00
CA HIS A 52 16.37 8.53 0.98
C HIS A 52 15.33 9.38 0.27
N GLY A 53 14.14 9.49 0.85
CA GLY A 53 13.04 10.26 0.27
C GLY A 53 11.74 10.07 1.04
N ALA A 54 10.68 10.66 0.51
CA ALA A 54 9.33 10.56 1.06
C ALA A 54 8.30 10.45 -0.06
N ASP A 55 7.16 9.84 0.25
CA ASP A 55 5.97 9.92 -0.59
C ASP A 55 5.13 11.10 -0.10
N ILE A 56 4.87 12.07 -0.97
CA ILE A 56 4.05 13.24 -0.64
C ILE A 56 2.64 12.99 -1.15
N TRP A 57 1.66 13.14 -0.25
CA TRP A 57 0.24 12.97 -0.56
C TRP A 57 -0.50 14.29 -0.37
N THR A 58 -1.30 14.66 -1.37
CA THR A 58 -2.22 15.80 -1.29
C THR A 58 -3.65 15.26 -1.27
N LEU A 59 -4.39 15.52 -0.20
CA LEU A 59 -5.77 15.06 -0.02
C LEU A 59 -6.76 16.12 -0.54
N TYR A 60 -7.02 16.12 -1.85
CA TYR A 60 -7.82 17.18 -2.51
C TYR A 60 -9.31 17.20 -2.10
N GLU A 61 -9.84 16.05 -1.69
CA GLU A 61 -11.27 15.87 -1.39
C GLU A 61 -11.54 15.74 0.10
N LEU A 62 -10.59 16.14 0.96
CA LEU A 62 -10.83 16.14 2.41
C LEU A 62 -11.83 17.24 2.77
N PRO A 63 -13.04 16.90 3.27
CA PRO A 63 -13.98 17.91 3.74
C PRO A 63 -13.48 18.53 5.05
N GLY A 64 -13.81 19.81 5.25
CA GLY A 64 -13.50 20.55 6.48
C GLY A 64 -14.43 20.27 7.65
#